data_AF-A0A1G1Q9L2-F1
#
_entry.id   AF-A0A1G1Q9L2-F1
#
_cell.length_a   1.000
_cell.length_b   1.000
_cell.length_c   1.000
_cell.angle_alpha   90.00
_cell.angle_beta   90.00
_cell.angle_gamma   90.00
#
_symmetry.space_group_name_H-M   'P 1'
#
loop_
_entity.id
_entity.type
_entity.pdbx_description
1 polymer ?
#
loop_
_entity_poly.entity_id
_entity_poly.type
_entity_poly.pdbx_seq_one_letter_code
_entity_poly.pdbx_strand_id
1 'polypeptide(L)'
;MGDEDKKKVDESYKTGVEREKQKTEGASAASGEAQRAEEFAAPEPSFPFFITTLAMQATIALGDAQNPADGKKEESLPQAKFLIDTLGMLQEKTKNNLTSEENSMLEGILYELRMRYVQKTGDKK
;
A
#
# COMPACT_ATOMS: atom_id res chain seq x y z
N MET A 1 61.44 21.64 -16.52
CA MET A 1 61.48 23.05 -16.98
C MET A 1 60.12 23.36 -17.55
N GLY A 2 59.44 24.38 -17.05
CA GLY A 2 58.10 24.79 -17.51
C GLY A 2 57.05 24.73 -16.42
N ASP A 3 57.36 25.38 -15.31
CA ASP A 3 56.37 25.89 -14.36
C ASP A 3 55.76 27.18 -14.93
N GLU A 4 54.63 27.60 -14.35
CA GLU A 4 53.94 28.88 -14.51
C GLU A 4 53.13 29.02 -15.82
N ASP A 5 51.81 29.23 -15.75
CA ASP A 5 51.32 30.54 -15.37
C ASP A 5 50.01 30.57 -14.57
N LYS A 6 50.02 31.51 -13.64
CA LYS A 6 49.05 31.77 -12.58
C LYS A 6 47.71 32.22 -13.17
N LYS A 7 46.64 31.50 -12.82
CA LYS A 7 45.27 31.97 -13.01
C LYS A 7 45.00 33.12 -12.02
N LYS A 8 45.00 34.34 -12.56
CA LYS A 8 44.40 35.52 -11.92
C LYS A 8 42.97 35.18 -11.52
N VAL A 9 42.70 35.35 -10.23
CA VAL A 9 41.36 35.40 -9.67
C VAL A 9 40.82 36.80 -9.99
N ASP A 10 39.76 36.86 -10.79
CA ASP A 10 38.94 38.05 -10.90
C ASP A 10 37.72 37.82 -9.98
N GLU A 11 37.53 38.75 -9.04
CA GLU A 11 36.51 38.75 -7.96
C GLU A 11 35.05 38.74 -8.46
N SER A 12 34.84 38.67 -9.77
CA SER A 12 33.52 38.61 -10.42
C SER A 12 32.88 37.21 -10.42
N TYR A 13 33.62 36.14 -10.07
CA TYR A 13 33.08 34.77 -10.05
C TYR A 13 32.37 34.36 -8.76
N LYS A 14 32.62 35.01 -7.63
CA LYS A 14 32.01 34.55 -6.34
C LYS A 14 30.55 34.98 -6.19
N THR A 15 30.15 36.10 -6.77
CA THR A 15 28.77 36.62 -6.63
C THR A 15 27.76 35.95 -7.57
N GLY A 16 28.22 35.24 -8.61
CA GLY A 16 27.35 34.41 -9.46
C GLY A 16 27.00 33.06 -8.82
N VAL A 17 27.93 32.47 -8.08
CA VAL A 17 27.80 31.12 -7.53
C VAL A 17 26.79 31.04 -6.38
N GLU A 18 26.58 32.12 -5.63
CA GLU A 18 25.60 32.12 -4.52
C GLU A 18 24.15 32.30 -5.00
N ARG A 19 23.94 32.94 -6.15
CA ARG A 19 22.57 33.11 -6.70
C ARG A 19 22.11 31.90 -7.50
N GLU A 20 23.03 31.11 -8.06
CA GLU A 20 22.68 29.83 -8.71
C GLU A 20 22.56 28.66 -7.73
N LYS A 21 23.22 28.69 -6.57
CA LYS A 21 23.06 27.62 -5.56
C LYS A 21 21.67 27.53 -4.93
N GLN A 22 20.83 28.56 -5.09
CA GLN A 22 19.56 28.64 -4.37
C GLN A 22 18.29 28.40 -5.22
N LYS A 23 18.40 28.05 -6.50
CA LYS A 23 17.18 27.80 -7.31
C LYS A 23 17.32 26.78 -8.44
N THR A 24 18.37 25.98 -8.42
CA THR A 24 18.56 24.80 -9.28
C THR A 24 18.62 23.52 -8.42
N GLU A 25 17.90 23.51 -7.30
CA GLU A 25 17.49 22.27 -6.59
C GLU A 25 16.29 21.60 -7.29
N GLY A 26 15.78 22.19 -8.36
CA GLY A 26 14.77 21.61 -9.23
C GLY A 26 15.37 21.21 -10.57
N ALA A 27 15.19 19.94 -10.93
CA ALA A 27 15.40 19.35 -12.24
C ALA A 27 16.83 18.86 -12.56
N SER A 28 16.99 17.55 -12.32
CA SER A 28 17.56 16.58 -13.27
C SER A 28 19.06 16.68 -13.57
N ALA A 29 19.88 15.93 -12.82
CA ALA A 29 20.85 14.96 -13.37
C ALA A 29 21.71 14.34 -12.24
N ALA A 30 21.22 13.25 -11.66
CA ALA A 30 22.07 12.26 -11.02
C ALA A 30 21.44 10.88 -11.23
N SER A 31 21.41 10.45 -12.49
CA SER A 31 21.27 9.06 -12.86
C SER A 31 22.56 8.33 -12.49
N GLY A 32 22.52 7.60 -11.37
CA GLY A 32 23.60 6.73 -10.91
C GLY A 32 23.51 6.53 -9.42
N GLU A 33 22.96 5.39 -8.98
CA GLU A 33 23.07 4.87 -7.61
C GLU A 33 22.28 5.61 -6.51
N ALA A 34 20.98 5.82 -6.72
CA ALA A 34 20.04 6.19 -5.65
C ALA A 34 18.78 5.31 -5.63
N GLN A 35 18.93 4.04 -5.97
CA GLN A 35 17.95 3.00 -5.66
C GLN A 35 18.10 2.61 -4.18
N ARG A 36 17.96 3.59 -3.27
CA ARG A 36 17.96 3.34 -1.83
C ARG A 36 16.50 3.37 -1.40
N ALA A 37 16.01 2.19 -1.06
CA ALA A 37 14.69 1.92 -0.49
C ALA A 37 14.09 3.18 0.15
N GLU A 38 13.02 3.71 -0.46
CA GLU A 38 12.05 4.43 0.34
C GLU A 38 11.66 3.45 1.44
N GLU A 39 12.02 3.79 2.67
CA GLU A 39 11.71 3.00 3.84
C GLU A 39 10.19 2.90 3.88
N PHE A 40 9.64 1.80 3.35
CA PHE A 40 8.22 1.52 3.43
C PHE A 40 7.90 1.42 4.91
N ALA A 41 7.47 2.53 5.51
CA ALA A 41 7.00 2.61 6.87
C ALA A 41 5.69 1.83 6.91
N ALA A 42 5.80 0.51 6.99
CA ALA A 42 4.65 -0.38 7.08
C ALA A 42 3.84 0.04 8.31
N PRO A 43 2.51 0.19 8.19
CA PRO A 43 1.68 0.44 9.35
C PRO A 43 1.91 -0.68 10.37
N GLU A 44 1.81 -0.36 11.66
CA GLU A 44 1.96 -1.38 12.70
C GLU A 44 0.96 -2.53 12.45
N PRO A 45 1.44 -3.77 12.37
CA PRO A 45 0.57 -4.90 12.10
C PRO A 45 -0.37 -5.10 13.28
N SER A 46 -1.67 -4.99 13.04
CA SER A 46 -2.70 -5.31 14.02
C SER A 46 -3.67 -6.35 13.47
N PHE A 47 -4.20 -7.20 14.34
CA PHE A 47 -5.18 -8.20 13.95
C PHE A 47 -6.43 -7.58 13.31
N PRO A 48 -7.04 -6.50 13.88
CA PRO A 48 -8.15 -5.79 13.23
C PRO A 48 -7.82 -5.28 11.83
N PHE A 49 -6.62 -4.71 11.65
CA PHE A 49 -6.18 -4.24 10.34
C PHE A 49 -6.08 -5.39 9.34
N PHE A 50 -5.42 -6.49 9.73
CA PHE A 50 -5.29 -7.68 8.88
C PHE A 50 -6.65 -8.24 8.46
N ILE A 51 -7.58 -8.43 9.40
CA ILE A 51 -8.93 -8.90 9.11
C ILE A 51 -9.68 -7.93 8.17
N THR A 52 -9.55 -6.62 8.39
CA THR A 52 -10.16 -5.61 7.52
C THR A 52 -9.62 -5.67 6.10
N THR A 53 -8.30 -5.86 5.93
CA THR A 53 -7.70 -5.97 4.58
C THR A 53 -8.19 -7.21 3.84
N LEU A 54 -8.39 -8.34 4.53
CA LEU A 54 -8.97 -9.54 3.95
C LEU A 54 -10.45 -9.36 3.62
N ALA A 55 -11.20 -8.69 4.49
CA ALA A 55 -12.61 -8.38 4.26
C ALA A 55 -12.81 -7.48 3.03
N MET A 56 -11.93 -6.48 2.86
CA MET A 56 -11.94 -5.60 1.70
C MET A 56 -11.64 -6.38 0.41
N GLN A 57 -10.64 -7.27 0.42
CA GLN A 57 -10.36 -8.16 -0.70
C GLN A 57 -11.56 -9.06 -1.02
N ALA A 58 -12.26 -9.59 -0.01
CA ALA A 58 -13.45 -10.40 -0.21
C ALA A 58 -14.58 -9.58 -0.84
N THR A 59 -14.76 -8.33 -0.41
CA THR A 59 -15.76 -7.39 -0.95
C THR A 59 -15.46 -7.04 -2.41
N ILE A 60 -14.19 -6.84 -2.76
CA ILE A 60 -13.77 -6.64 -4.15
C ILE A 60 -14.06 -7.90 -4.97
N ALA A 61 -13.69 -9.08 -4.47
CA ALA A 61 -13.94 -10.35 -5.14
C ALA A 61 -15.44 -10.67 -5.31
N LEU A 62 -16.31 -10.17 -4.42
CA LEU A 62 -17.77 -10.22 -4.55
C LEU A 62 -18.30 -9.25 -5.63
N GLY A 63 -17.45 -8.41 -6.21
CA GLY A 63 -17.86 -7.37 -7.13
C GLY A 63 -18.73 -6.32 -6.45
N ASP A 64 -18.50 -6.02 -5.17
CA ASP A 64 -19.20 -4.95 -4.45
C ASP A 64 -18.38 -3.65 -4.42
N ALA A 65 -17.06 -3.76 -4.56
CA ALA A 65 -16.12 -2.66 -4.69
C ALA A 65 -15.31 -2.76 -5.98
N GLN A 66 -14.75 -1.63 -6.45
CA GLN A 66 -13.79 -1.61 -7.55
C GLN A 66 -12.41 -1.99 -7.00
N ASN A 67 -11.63 -2.73 -7.79
CA ASN A 67 -10.23 -2.99 -7.46
C ASN A 67 -9.45 -1.67 -7.50
N PRO A 68 -8.81 -1.23 -6.40
CA PRO A 68 -8.04 0.01 -6.38
C PRO A 68 -6.80 -0.02 -7.29
N ALA A 69 -6.31 -1.20 -7.68
CA ALA A 69 -5.12 -1.32 -8.54
C ALA A 69 -5.41 -0.95 -10.00
N ASP A 70 -6.58 -1.32 -10.52
CA ASP A 70 -6.92 -1.21 -11.95
C ASP A 70 -8.26 -0.50 -12.19
N GLY A 71 -8.99 -0.13 -11.14
CA GLY A 71 -10.29 0.55 -11.20
C GLY A 71 -11.41 -0.33 -11.74
N LYS A 72 -11.15 -1.62 -11.96
CA LYS A 72 -12.12 -2.54 -12.55
C LYS A 72 -12.97 -3.18 -11.48
N LYS A 73 -14.25 -3.35 -11.80
CA LYS A 73 -15.20 -4.11 -11.01
C LYS A 73 -15.26 -5.53 -11.58
N GLU A 74 -14.42 -6.42 -11.07
CA GLU A 74 -14.37 -7.82 -11.48
C GLU A 74 -14.90 -8.70 -10.36
N GLU A 75 -15.91 -9.52 -10.67
CA GLU A 75 -16.51 -10.45 -9.72
C GLU A 75 -15.90 -11.84 -9.87
N SER A 76 -15.35 -12.37 -8.77
CA SER A 76 -14.77 -13.71 -8.67
C SER A 76 -15.32 -14.40 -7.42
N LEU A 77 -16.45 -15.09 -7.59
CA LEU A 77 -17.07 -15.87 -6.52
C LEU A 77 -16.13 -16.96 -5.94
N PRO A 78 -15.30 -17.68 -6.72
CA PRO A 78 -14.33 -18.61 -6.15
C PRO A 78 -13.33 -17.94 -5.21
N GLN A 79 -12.84 -16.74 -5.57
CA GLN A 79 -11.90 -15.97 -4.74
C GLN A 79 -12.59 -15.42 -3.48
N ALA A 80 -13.82 -14.90 -3.63
CA ALA A 80 -14.62 -14.45 -2.50
C ALA A 80 -14.84 -15.59 -1.48
N LYS A 81 -15.19 -16.78 -1.98
CA LYS A 81 -15.37 -17.97 -1.13
C LYS A 81 -14.08 -18.32 -0.38
N PHE A 82 -12.96 -18.38 -1.08
CA PHE A 82 -11.67 -18.68 -0.46
C PHE A 82 -11.32 -17.69 0.67
N LEU A 83 -11.57 -16.40 0.47
CA LEU A 83 -11.31 -15.37 1.48
C LEU A 83 -12.27 -15.49 2.68
N ILE A 84 -13.56 -15.76 2.45
CA ILE A 84 -14.54 -16.01 3.51
C ILE A 84 -14.17 -17.26 4.32
N ASP A 85 -13.79 -18.34 3.65
CA ASP A 85 -13.36 -19.58 4.29
C ASP A 85 -12.06 -19.36 5.09
N THR A 86 -11.14 -18.54 4.57
CA THR A 86 -9.91 -18.15 5.28
C THR A 86 -10.21 -17.38 6.56
N LEU A 87 -11.12 -16.39 6.49
CA LEU A 87 -11.58 -15.65 7.68
C LEU A 87 -12.26 -16.59 8.70
N GLY A 88 -13.05 -17.55 8.22
CA GLY A 88 -13.69 -18.56 9.08
C GLY A 88 -12.67 -19.48 9.75
N MET A 89 -11.67 -19.93 9.01
CA MET A 89 -10.55 -20.71 9.56
C MET A 89 -9.77 -19.91 10.60
N LEU A 90 -9.50 -18.62 10.35
CA LEU A 90 -8.84 -17.75 11.31
C LEU A 90 -9.65 -17.64 12.61
N GLN A 91 -10.97 -17.43 12.52
CA GLN A 91 -11.85 -17.40 13.70
C GLN A 91 -11.71 -18.67 14.56
N GLU A 92 -11.68 -19.84 13.94
CA GLU A 92 -11.52 -21.10 14.68
C GLU A 92 -10.11 -21.25 15.27
N LYS A 93 -9.07 -20.89 14.51
CA LYS A 93 -7.67 -21.02 14.94
C LYS A 93 -7.25 -20.01 16.00
N THR A 94 -7.86 -18.82 16.01
CA THR A 94 -7.56 -17.77 16.99
C THR A 94 -8.55 -17.74 18.15
N LYS A 95 -9.49 -18.68 18.22
CA LYS A 95 -10.43 -18.83 19.33
C LYS A 95 -9.68 -18.89 20.67
N ASN A 96 -10.15 -18.10 21.65
CA ASN A 96 -9.53 -17.86 22.96
C ASN A 96 -8.24 -17.02 22.98
N ASN A 97 -7.78 -16.51 21.83
CA ASN A 97 -6.69 -15.53 21.76
C ASN A 97 -7.17 -14.13 21.34
N LEU A 98 -8.47 -13.97 21.06
CA LEU A 98 -9.08 -12.70 20.67
C LEU A 98 -9.63 -11.96 21.89
N THR A 99 -9.51 -10.64 21.86
CA THR A 99 -10.32 -9.76 22.71
C THR A 99 -11.81 -9.82 22.32
N SER A 100 -12.70 -9.40 23.22
CA SER A 100 -14.14 -9.35 22.93
C SER A 100 -14.48 -8.48 21.72
N GLU A 101 -13.75 -7.37 21.54
CA GLU A 101 -13.92 -6.47 20.40
C GLU A 101 -13.49 -7.13 19.09
N GLU A 102 -12.30 -7.77 19.07
CA GLU A 102 -11.80 -8.47 17.88
C GLU A 102 -12.70 -9.63 17.48
N ASN A 103 -13.18 -10.41 18.45
CA ASN A 103 -14.11 -11.50 18.18
C ASN A 103 -15.43 -10.99 17.58
N SER A 104 -16.01 -9.95 18.18
CA SER A 104 -17.27 -9.37 17.68
C SER A 104 -17.11 -8.77 16.28
N MET A 105 -15.98 -8.10 16.03
CA MET A 105 -15.64 -7.56 14.72
C MET A 105 -15.54 -8.68 13.67
N LEU A 106 -14.78 -9.74 13.96
CA LEU A 106 -14.59 -10.86 13.04
C LEU A 106 -15.91 -11.59 12.75
N GLU A 107 -16.73 -11.81 13.78
CA GLU A 107 -18.07 -12.39 13.63
C GLU A 107 -18.98 -11.55 12.75
N GLY A 108 -19.01 -10.22 12.97
CA GLY A 108 -19.79 -9.29 12.16
C GLY A 108 -19.37 -9.29 10.68
N ILE A 109 -18.06 -9.22 10.43
CA ILE A 109 -17.48 -9.27 9.08
C ILE A 109 -17.84 -10.59 8.38
N LEU A 110 -17.67 -11.72 9.07
CA LEU A 110 -17.99 -13.04 8.52
C LEU A 110 -19.47 -13.17 8.18
N TYR A 111 -20.35 -12.68 9.06
CA TYR A 111 -21.79 -12.69 8.82
C TYR A 111 -22.14 -11.89 7.56
N GLU A 112 -21.66 -10.65 7.46
CA GLU A 112 -21.94 -9.79 6.31
C GLU A 112 -21.45 -10.41 4.99
N LEU A 113 -20.19 -10.86 4.95
CA LEU A 113 -19.61 -11.43 3.74
C LEU A 113 -20.31 -12.72 3.31
N ARG A 114 -20.69 -13.58 4.26
CA ARG A 114 -21.45 -14.81 3.96
C ARG A 114 -22.83 -14.48 3.39
N MET A 115 -23.52 -13.49 3.96
CA MET A 115 -24.82 -13.05 3.44
C MET A 115 -24.71 -12.52 2.01
N ARG A 116 -23.73 -11.65 1.75
CA ARG A 116 -23.46 -11.12 0.40
C ARG A 116 -23.13 -12.24 -0.58
N TYR A 117 -22.30 -13.21 -0.18
CA TYR A 117 -21.95 -14.35 -1.01
C TYR A 117 -23.18 -15.21 -1.37
N VAL A 118 -24.07 -15.48 -0.42
CA VAL A 118 -25.31 -16.22 -0.66
C VAL A 118 -26.23 -15.47 -1.61
N GLN A 119 -26.36 -14.14 -1.47
CA GLN A 119 -27.15 -13.32 -2.40
C GLN A 119 -26.60 -13.45 -3.82
N LYS A 120 -25.30 -13.20 -4.02
CA LYS A 120 -24.64 -13.28 -5.34
C LYS A 120 -24.70 -14.66 -5.99
N THR A 121 -24.66 -15.72 -5.18
CA THR A 121 -24.76 -17.11 -5.68
C THR A 121 -26.21 -17.56 -5.90
N GLY A 122 -27.17 -16.98 -5.17
CA GLY A 122 -28.60 -17.20 -5.34
C GLY A 122 -29.20 -16.47 -6.55
N ASP A 123 -28.74 -15.25 -6.84
CA ASP A 123 -29.20 -14.44 -7.99
C ASP A 123 -28.74 -14.98 -9.36
N LYS A 124 -27.71 -15.85 -9.38
CA LYS A 124 -27.16 -16.45 -10.60
C LYS A 124 -27.79 -17.80 -10.99
N LYS A 125 -28.93 -18.15 -10.40
CA LYS A 125 -29.64 -19.42 -10.66
C LYS A 125 -31.00 -19.17 -11.29
#